data_AF-A0AAU5VJ80-F1
#
_entry.id   AF-A0AAU5VJ80-F1
#
_cell.length_a   1.000
_cell.length_b   1.000
_cell.length_c   1.000
_cell.angle_alpha   90.00
_cell.angle_beta   90.00
_cell.angle_gamma   90.00
#
_symmetry.space_group_name_H-M   'P 1'
#
loop_
_entity.id
_entity.type
_entity.pdbx_description
1 polymer ?
#
loop_
_entity_poly.entity_id
_entity_poly.type
_entity_poly.pdbx_seq_one_letter_code
_entity_poly.pdbx_strand_id
1 'polypeptide(L)'
;MKSRKLSRKRQRATIVTAAAASVVAGAALLPNWSAGAASVNADPKVDAATKATFQRLADAVFTDRTDALVGDDGTKQKTSRFSGEVRLSSAQSRAEKSALTKLESRKARLAELGEKYRSANTTVSLDRTRVKGSHATVDVTETTTLAYDKATGTEPKTTGFEAHHTLTFKADHDGDWQLTSVRDTDDGVAVNQVEATTFVATPMTGDSTPPSATRAAITKPAPAKPKNFSATGYDYKAMAAYAAKYWKTYNPAYPDFNGEGAGGDCTNFVSQSLKAGGWKHVPGYVYDFHKWFGNADIQSDSFVGVNEFSWFALSSKRTTSLANVYQADIGDVVQMDFNKDGSKDHTMIVTYRSPQGVPYLSYHSTNTYNRSLASIIASYPNAAYYAYRT
;
A
#
# COMPACT_ATOMS: atom_id res chain seq x y z
N MET A 1 37.96 -26.40 -19.32
CA MET A 1 39.02 -26.16 -20.32
C MET A 1 38.52 -25.16 -21.35
N LYS A 2 39.33 -24.09 -21.58
CA LYS A 2 39.33 -23.11 -22.68
C LYS A 2 38.20 -22.06 -22.78
N SER A 3 38.50 -20.93 -22.14
CA SER A 3 38.01 -19.56 -22.39
C SER A 3 38.52 -19.01 -23.73
N ARG A 4 37.72 -18.19 -24.43
CA ARG A 4 38.15 -17.32 -25.54
C ARG A 4 37.83 -15.86 -25.20
N LYS A 5 38.89 -15.07 -24.98
CA LYS A 5 38.89 -13.60 -24.91
C LYS A 5 38.92 -13.02 -26.33
N LEU A 6 38.17 -11.96 -26.57
CA LEU A 6 38.35 -11.05 -27.71
C LEU A 6 38.73 -9.67 -27.18
N SER A 7 39.89 -9.19 -27.60
CA SER A 7 40.40 -7.83 -27.41
C SER A 7 40.82 -7.31 -28.77
N ARG A 8 40.34 -6.13 -29.18
CA ARG A 8 40.89 -5.39 -30.31
C ARG A 8 41.19 -3.95 -29.91
N LYS A 9 42.45 -3.58 -30.18
CA LYS A 9 43.15 -2.34 -29.86
C LYS A 9 42.65 -1.15 -30.68
N ARG A 10 42.66 0.02 -30.05
CA ARG A 10 42.69 1.34 -30.67
C ARG A 10 44.08 1.62 -31.25
N GLN A 11 44.16 2.28 -32.41
CA GLN A 11 45.35 2.99 -32.86
C GLN A 11 45.05 4.49 -32.95
N ARG A 12 45.95 5.29 -32.36
CA ARG A 12 46.03 6.74 -32.46
C ARG A 12 47.04 7.07 -33.56
N ALA A 13 46.72 8.03 -34.41
CA ALA A 13 47.69 8.73 -35.25
C ALA A 13 47.94 10.12 -34.63
N THR A 14 49.17 10.61 -34.73
CA THR A 14 49.66 11.89 -34.19
C THR A 14 50.52 12.55 -35.26
N ILE A 15 50.72 13.87 -35.10
CA ILE A 15 51.69 14.76 -35.76
C ILE A 15 51.13 15.32 -37.09
N VAL A 16 51.02 16.64 -37.31
CA VAL A 16 52.10 17.64 -37.39
C VAL A 16 51.65 19.04 -36.95
N THR A 17 52.51 19.70 -36.18
CA THR A 17 52.57 21.13 -35.85
C THR A 17 53.08 21.97 -37.02
N ALA A 18 52.47 23.13 -37.27
CA ALA A 18 53.12 24.24 -37.98
C ALA A 18 52.65 25.56 -37.36
N ALA A 19 53.61 26.31 -36.82
CA ALA A 19 53.44 27.67 -36.33
C ALA A 19 53.75 28.66 -37.46
N ALA A 20 52.94 29.70 -37.60
CA ALA A 20 53.33 30.94 -38.25
C ALA A 20 52.58 32.09 -37.59
N ALA A 21 53.34 33.01 -37.00
CA ALA A 21 52.87 34.26 -36.45
C ALA A 21 52.92 35.33 -37.54
N SER A 22 51.85 36.13 -37.64
CA SER A 22 51.89 37.44 -38.30
C SER A 22 50.91 38.38 -37.60
N VAL A 23 51.47 39.42 -36.98
CA VAL A 23 50.79 40.56 -36.37
C VAL A 23 50.40 41.53 -37.48
N VAL A 24 49.12 41.90 -37.55
CA VAL A 24 48.69 43.18 -38.14
C VAL A 24 47.62 43.78 -37.24
N ALA A 25 47.97 44.91 -36.63
CA ALA A 25 47.05 45.77 -35.91
C ALA A 25 46.16 46.51 -36.91
N GLY A 26 44.85 46.48 -36.67
CA GLY A 26 43.86 47.28 -37.37
C GLY A 26 42.71 47.57 -36.42
N ALA A 27 42.78 48.70 -35.73
CA ALA A 27 41.71 49.21 -34.89
C ALA A 27 40.53 49.67 -35.78
N ALA A 28 39.38 49.01 -35.62
CA ALA A 28 38.10 49.52 -36.07
C ALA A 28 37.12 49.42 -34.90
N LEU A 29 36.89 50.55 -34.24
CA LEU A 29 35.81 50.75 -33.28
C LEU A 29 34.49 50.81 -34.06
N LEU A 30 33.61 49.83 -33.87
CA LEU A 30 32.18 50.00 -34.09
C LEU A 30 31.39 49.30 -32.97
N PRO A 31 30.33 49.94 -32.44
CA PRO A 31 29.58 49.45 -31.29
C PRO A 31 28.58 48.39 -31.74
N ASN A 32 28.61 47.22 -31.10
CA ASN A 32 27.49 46.29 -31.23
C ASN A 32 26.97 45.96 -29.84
N TRP A 33 25.86 46.60 -29.50
CA TRP A 33 24.98 46.18 -28.43
C TRP A 33 24.48 44.78 -28.77
N SER A 34 25.09 43.77 -28.15
CA SER A 34 24.45 42.49 -27.96
C SER A 34 23.99 42.45 -26.52
N ALA A 35 22.77 42.95 -26.29
CA ALA A 35 21.97 42.52 -25.15
C ALA A 35 21.71 41.02 -25.34
N GLY A 36 22.67 40.20 -24.92
CA GLY A 36 22.42 38.80 -24.66
C GLY A 36 21.47 38.73 -23.50
N ALA A 37 20.16 38.67 -23.79
CA ALA A 37 19.20 38.11 -22.86
C ALA A 37 19.65 36.68 -22.61
N ALA A 38 20.47 36.49 -21.59
CA ALA A 38 20.69 35.19 -21.00
C ALA A 38 19.33 34.78 -20.44
N SER A 39 18.54 34.03 -21.20
CA SER A 39 17.51 33.17 -20.65
C SER A 39 18.21 32.08 -19.85
N VAL A 40 18.74 32.45 -18.68
CA VAL A 40 19.02 31.50 -17.61
C VAL A 40 17.68 31.11 -17.00
N ASN A 41 16.90 30.34 -17.75
CA ASN A 41 15.96 29.42 -17.14
C ASN A 41 16.83 28.31 -16.55
N ALA A 42 17.44 28.59 -15.40
CA ALA A 42 18.01 27.54 -14.58
C ALA A 42 16.88 26.56 -14.27
N ASP A 43 17.13 25.26 -14.47
CA ASP A 43 16.16 24.24 -14.10
C ASP A 43 15.69 24.49 -12.65
N PRO A 44 14.37 24.45 -12.38
CA PRO A 44 13.85 24.67 -11.04
C PRO A 44 14.53 23.73 -10.06
N LYS A 45 15.19 24.28 -9.04
CA LYS A 45 15.93 23.48 -8.06
C LYS A 45 14.97 22.95 -7.01
N VAL A 46 15.10 21.67 -6.68
CA VAL A 46 14.41 21.05 -5.53
C VAL A 46 15.42 20.94 -4.39
N ASP A 47 15.53 22.00 -3.61
CA ASP A 47 16.42 22.05 -2.45
C ASP A 47 15.75 21.44 -1.20
N ALA A 48 16.42 21.52 -0.05
CA ALA A 48 15.89 20.97 1.20
C ALA A 48 14.60 21.66 1.65
N ALA A 49 14.45 22.96 1.41
CA ALA A 49 13.24 23.70 1.77
C ALA A 49 12.07 23.30 0.87
N THR A 50 12.29 23.17 -0.45
CA THR A 50 11.28 22.67 -1.39
C THR A 50 10.81 21.27 -1.00
N LYS A 51 11.73 20.35 -0.68
CA LYS A 51 11.38 18.99 -0.23
C LYS A 51 10.56 19.00 1.05
N ALA A 52 10.93 19.84 2.02
CA ALA A 52 10.15 19.99 3.24
C ALA A 52 8.73 20.51 2.95
N THR A 53 8.57 21.41 1.98
CA THR A 53 7.25 21.88 1.54
C THR A 53 6.47 20.81 0.79
N PHE A 54 7.11 19.98 -0.04
CA PHE A 54 6.48 18.80 -0.66
C PHE A 54 5.92 17.85 0.39
N GLN A 55 6.71 17.54 1.42
CA GLN A 55 6.26 16.68 2.52
C GLN A 55 5.09 17.31 3.29
N ARG A 56 5.16 18.60 3.65
CA ARG A 56 4.05 19.28 4.32
C ARG A 56 2.78 19.32 3.48
N LEU A 57 2.91 19.45 2.15
CA LEU A 57 1.74 19.41 1.27
C LEU A 57 1.15 18.00 1.19
N ALA A 58 1.99 16.96 1.10
CA ALA A 58 1.53 15.57 1.18
C ALA A 58 0.82 15.28 2.51
N ASP A 59 1.40 15.72 3.63
CA ASP A 59 0.80 15.64 4.97
C ASP A 59 -0.59 16.29 5.02
N ALA A 60 -0.72 17.49 4.45
CA ALA A 60 -2.00 18.18 4.34
C ALA A 60 -3.02 17.41 3.49
N VAL A 61 -2.63 16.86 2.34
CA VAL A 61 -3.52 16.08 1.45
C VAL A 61 -4.07 14.85 2.18
N PHE A 62 -3.19 14.02 2.76
CA PHE A 62 -3.64 12.79 3.41
C PHE A 62 -4.36 13.07 4.72
N THR A 63 -3.99 14.11 5.46
CA THR A 63 -4.75 14.49 6.65
C THR A 63 -6.13 15.03 6.29
N ASP A 64 -6.29 15.81 5.21
CA ASP A 64 -7.62 16.24 4.74
C ASP A 64 -8.49 15.03 4.38
N ARG A 65 -7.93 14.00 3.72
CA ARG A 65 -8.63 12.73 3.44
C ARG A 65 -9.04 12.00 4.71
N THR A 66 -8.14 11.91 5.70
CA THR A 66 -8.44 11.26 6.97
C THR A 66 -9.48 12.03 7.78
N ASP A 67 -9.39 13.36 7.82
CA ASP A 67 -10.32 14.24 8.54
C ASP A 67 -11.75 14.10 8.00
N ALA A 68 -11.93 13.84 6.70
CA ALA A 68 -13.23 13.56 6.07
C ALA A 68 -13.89 12.24 6.54
N LEU A 69 -13.20 11.41 7.32
CA LEU A 69 -13.77 10.21 7.95
C LEU A 69 -14.13 10.42 9.43
N VAL A 70 -13.74 11.56 10.00
CA VAL A 70 -13.74 11.81 11.45
C VAL A 70 -14.59 13.00 11.85
N GLY A 71 -14.38 14.16 11.21
CA GLY A 71 -14.89 15.44 11.68
C GLY A 71 -16.28 15.80 11.14
N ASP A 72 -16.92 16.80 11.76
CA ASP A 72 -18.10 17.46 11.20
C ASP A 72 -17.72 18.39 10.02
N ASP A 73 -18.68 18.68 9.13
CA ASP A 73 -18.55 19.32 7.81
C ASP A 73 -17.96 20.77 7.77
N GLY A 74 -17.28 21.23 8.82
CA GLY A 74 -16.88 22.64 9.02
C GLY A 74 -15.39 22.95 9.08
N THR A 75 -14.50 21.95 9.11
CA THR A 75 -13.04 22.21 9.23
C THR A 75 -12.45 22.64 7.88
N LYS A 76 -11.76 23.79 7.82
CA LYS A 76 -11.07 24.20 6.59
C LYS A 76 -9.97 23.20 6.25
N GLN A 77 -9.99 22.71 5.01
CA GLN A 77 -8.95 21.85 4.42
C GLN A 77 -7.56 22.45 4.64
N LYS A 78 -6.63 21.67 5.18
CA LYS A 78 -5.24 22.06 5.44
C LYS A 78 -4.51 22.38 4.14
N THR A 79 -4.86 21.72 3.05
CA THR A 79 -4.35 22.03 1.71
C THR A 79 -4.64 23.46 1.25
N SER A 80 -5.66 24.13 1.81
CA SER A 80 -5.96 25.55 1.49
C SER A 80 -4.87 26.54 1.94
N ARG A 81 -3.94 26.10 2.80
CA ARG A 81 -2.79 26.91 3.27
C ARG A 81 -1.65 26.96 2.26
N PHE A 82 -1.72 26.18 1.18
CA PHE A 82 -0.67 26.07 0.18
C PHE A 82 -1.02 26.90 -1.05
N SER A 83 -0.42 28.08 -1.13
CA SER A 83 -0.46 29.00 -2.25
C SER A 83 0.94 29.53 -2.55
N GLY A 84 1.20 29.94 -3.81
CA GLY A 84 2.53 30.38 -4.24
C GLY A 84 3.44 29.21 -4.64
N GLU A 85 4.66 29.21 -4.09
CA GLU A 85 5.81 28.37 -4.52
C GLU A 85 5.55 26.87 -4.57
N VAL A 86 4.69 26.35 -3.70
CA VAL A 86 4.22 24.96 -3.75
C VAL A 86 2.73 24.93 -3.50
N ARG A 87 1.98 24.37 -4.44
CA ARG A 87 0.51 24.29 -4.37
C ARG A 87 -0.04 23.06 -5.07
N LEU A 88 -1.34 22.84 -4.94
CA LEU A 88 -2.03 21.90 -5.84
C LEU A 88 -2.21 22.54 -7.22
N SER A 89 -2.08 21.74 -8.27
CA SER A 89 -2.63 22.11 -9.57
C SER A 89 -4.16 22.15 -9.51
N SER A 90 -4.82 22.92 -10.40
CA SER A 90 -6.29 22.98 -10.41
C SER A 90 -6.94 21.62 -10.69
N ALA A 91 -6.29 20.76 -11.47
CA ALA A 91 -6.75 19.39 -11.71
C ALA A 91 -6.67 18.55 -10.43
N GLN A 92 -5.54 18.61 -9.72
CA GLN A 92 -5.37 17.90 -8.46
C GLN A 92 -6.34 18.41 -7.39
N SER A 93 -6.58 19.72 -7.29
CA SER A 93 -7.56 20.26 -6.35
C SER A 93 -8.97 19.71 -6.58
N ARG A 94 -9.37 19.50 -7.85
CA ARG A 94 -10.65 18.86 -8.18
C ARG A 94 -10.65 17.36 -7.84
N ALA A 95 -9.54 16.67 -8.10
CA ALA A 95 -9.38 15.26 -7.74
C ALA A 95 -9.49 15.05 -6.22
N GLU A 96 -8.79 15.87 -5.43
CA GLU A 96 -8.90 15.81 -3.96
C GLU A 96 -10.31 16.14 -3.48
N LYS A 97 -10.96 17.18 -4.03
CA LYS A 97 -12.36 17.47 -3.69
C LYS A 97 -13.28 16.27 -3.96
N SER A 98 -13.10 15.58 -5.08
CA SER A 98 -13.86 14.35 -5.40
C SER A 98 -13.55 13.22 -4.41
N ALA A 99 -12.27 13.04 -4.06
CA ALA A 99 -11.87 12.05 -3.06
C ALA A 99 -12.53 12.31 -1.71
N LEU A 100 -12.54 13.55 -1.23
CA LEU A 100 -13.20 13.92 0.03
C LEU A 100 -14.70 13.62 0.00
N THR A 101 -15.42 13.93 -1.09
CA THR A 101 -16.83 13.57 -1.24
C THR A 101 -17.06 12.04 -1.18
N LYS A 102 -16.18 11.25 -1.80
CA LYS A 102 -16.25 9.78 -1.73
C LYS A 102 -15.98 9.27 -0.30
N LEU A 103 -15.09 9.92 0.46
CA LEU A 103 -14.77 9.58 1.84
C LEU A 103 -15.90 9.95 2.80
N GLU A 104 -16.55 11.10 2.63
CA GLU A 104 -17.78 11.42 3.38
C GLU A 104 -18.90 10.39 3.10
N SER A 105 -19.02 9.94 1.85
CA SER A 105 -19.95 8.85 1.51
C SER A 105 -19.55 7.50 2.15
N ARG A 106 -18.25 7.26 2.38
CA ARG A 106 -17.75 6.10 3.13
C ARG A 106 -18.04 6.24 4.62
N LYS A 107 -17.84 7.43 5.20
CA LYS A 107 -18.19 7.76 6.59
C LYS A 107 -19.68 7.55 6.87
N ALA A 108 -20.56 7.93 5.93
CA ALA A 108 -22.00 7.64 6.02
C ALA A 108 -22.28 6.12 6.07
N ARG A 109 -21.68 5.34 5.16
CA ARG A 109 -21.80 3.87 5.16
C ARG A 109 -21.24 3.21 6.42
N LEU A 110 -20.13 3.72 6.95
CA LEU A 110 -19.59 3.30 8.24
C LEU A 110 -20.62 3.51 9.36
N ALA A 111 -21.25 4.68 9.40
CA ALA A 111 -22.26 5.00 10.39
C ALA A 111 -23.49 4.09 10.29
N GLU A 112 -23.92 3.73 9.06
CA GLU A 112 -24.98 2.73 8.82
C GLU A 112 -24.60 1.34 9.33
N LEU A 113 -23.32 0.97 9.25
CA LEU A 113 -22.77 -0.27 9.82
C LEU A 113 -22.49 -0.17 11.33
N GLY A 114 -22.81 0.97 11.95
CA GLY A 114 -22.66 1.21 13.39
C GLY A 114 -21.26 1.62 13.83
N GLU A 115 -20.39 2.01 12.89
CA GLU A 115 -19.01 2.43 13.16
C GLU A 115 -18.80 3.92 12.89
N LYS A 116 -18.04 4.59 13.77
CA LYS A 116 -17.57 5.97 13.58
C LYS A 116 -16.14 6.11 14.13
N TYR A 117 -15.41 7.07 13.59
CA TYR A 117 -14.12 7.49 14.12
C TYR A 117 -14.27 8.86 14.81
N ARG A 118 -13.66 9.03 15.98
CA ARG A 118 -13.78 10.27 16.78
C ARG A 118 -12.58 11.20 16.66
N SER A 119 -11.43 10.66 16.26
CA SER A 119 -10.19 11.41 16.05
C SER A 119 -9.27 10.62 15.13
N ALA A 120 -8.36 11.29 14.46
CA ALA A 120 -7.27 10.64 13.75
C ALA A 120 -5.98 11.46 13.82
N ASN A 121 -4.88 10.81 13.48
CA ASN A 121 -3.58 11.42 13.29
C ASN A 121 -2.95 10.83 12.03
N THR A 122 -2.53 11.69 11.11
CA THR A 122 -1.85 11.32 9.87
C THR A 122 -0.51 12.02 9.83
N THR A 123 0.52 11.30 9.42
CA THR A 123 1.88 11.82 9.24
C THR A 123 2.47 11.25 7.97
N VAL A 124 3.31 12.03 7.29
CA VAL A 124 3.97 11.61 6.04
C VAL A 124 5.48 11.72 6.16
N SER A 125 6.19 10.66 5.78
CA SER A 125 7.63 10.69 5.52
C SER A 125 7.91 10.77 4.02
N LEU A 126 9.01 11.43 3.68
CA LEU A 126 9.47 11.54 2.31
C LEU A 126 10.62 10.55 2.10
N ASP A 127 10.41 9.54 1.27
CA ASP A 127 11.34 8.41 1.16
C ASP A 127 12.34 8.63 0.04
N ARG A 128 11.85 9.10 -1.12
CA ARG A 128 12.69 9.33 -2.30
C ARG A 128 12.18 10.47 -3.15
N THR A 129 13.07 11.40 -3.51
CA THR A 129 12.79 12.46 -4.49
C THR A 129 13.64 12.25 -5.75
N ARG A 130 13.02 12.31 -6.92
CA ARG A 130 13.67 12.22 -8.23
C ARG A 130 13.26 13.43 -9.05
N VAL A 131 14.22 14.15 -9.63
CA VAL A 131 13.96 15.40 -10.36
C VAL A 131 14.55 15.32 -11.76
N LYS A 132 13.78 15.74 -12.76
CA LYS A 132 14.20 15.81 -14.17
C LYS A 132 13.61 17.06 -14.82
N GLY A 133 14.44 18.08 -14.98
CA GLY A 133 14.00 19.41 -15.43
C GLY A 133 12.90 19.95 -14.51
N SER A 134 11.77 20.36 -15.10
CA SER A 134 10.59 20.86 -14.38
C SER A 134 9.66 19.79 -13.77
N HIS A 135 10.10 18.53 -13.68
CA HIS A 135 9.30 17.44 -13.11
C HIS A 135 10.00 16.83 -11.90
N ALA A 136 9.25 16.62 -10.82
CA ALA A 136 9.72 15.90 -9.65
C ALA A 136 8.74 14.77 -9.30
N THR A 137 9.28 13.59 -9.00
CA THR A 137 8.54 12.45 -8.48
C THR A 137 9.00 12.21 -7.05
N VAL A 138 8.04 12.11 -6.14
CA VAL A 138 8.29 12.00 -4.70
C VAL A 138 7.56 10.77 -4.19
N ASP A 139 8.31 9.76 -3.78
CA ASP A 139 7.77 8.60 -3.08
C ASP A 139 7.65 8.95 -1.59
N VAL A 140 6.50 8.67 -1.00
CA VAL A 140 6.19 8.98 0.40
C VAL A 140 5.48 7.81 1.07
N THR A 141 5.69 7.70 2.38
CA THR A 141 4.96 6.79 3.26
C THR A 141 4.05 7.60 4.17
N GLU A 142 2.76 7.30 4.11
CA GLU A 142 1.73 7.80 5.03
C GLU A 142 1.60 6.83 6.19
N THR A 143 1.68 7.31 7.43
CA THR A 143 1.24 6.58 8.63
C THR A 143 0.03 7.28 9.21
N THR A 144 -1.08 6.54 9.34
CA THR A 144 -2.33 7.05 9.89
C THR A 144 -2.86 6.17 11.02
N THR A 145 -3.39 6.80 12.07
CA THR A 145 -4.11 6.15 13.17
C THR A 145 -5.47 6.79 13.33
N LEU A 146 -6.53 5.99 13.39
CA LEU A 146 -7.89 6.44 13.67
C LEU A 146 -8.38 5.85 15.01
N ALA A 147 -9.02 6.67 15.84
CA ALA A 147 -9.64 6.23 17.07
C ALA A 147 -11.13 5.92 16.84
N TYR A 148 -11.55 4.73 17.26
CA TYR A 148 -12.95 4.34 17.24
C TYR A 148 -13.76 5.16 18.24
N ASP A 149 -14.97 5.56 17.86
CA ASP A 149 -15.87 6.35 18.72
C ASP A 149 -16.35 5.54 19.94
N LYS A 150 -16.86 4.32 19.70
CA LYS A 150 -17.57 3.50 20.69
C LYS A 150 -16.77 2.35 21.30
N ALA A 151 -15.44 2.49 21.43
CA ALA A 151 -14.65 1.48 22.12
C ALA A 151 -14.91 1.50 23.64
N THR A 152 -15.86 0.70 24.13
CA THR A 152 -16.41 0.72 25.50
C THR A 152 -15.90 -0.42 26.40
N GLY A 153 -15.03 -1.28 25.89
CA GLY A 153 -14.47 -2.39 26.65
C GLY A 153 -13.06 -2.78 26.20
N THR A 154 -12.83 -4.09 26.04
CA THR A 154 -11.55 -4.66 25.59
C THR A 154 -11.29 -4.52 24.09
N GLU A 155 -12.22 -3.91 23.35
CA GLU A 155 -12.10 -3.75 21.91
C GLU A 155 -10.98 -2.76 21.54
N PRO A 156 -10.35 -2.93 20.36
CA PRO A 156 -9.33 -2.00 19.87
C PRO A 156 -9.83 -0.56 19.96
N LYS A 157 -9.07 0.28 20.66
CA LYS A 157 -9.37 1.72 20.77
C LYS A 157 -9.05 2.46 19.47
N THR A 158 -8.12 1.92 18.70
CA THR A 158 -7.63 2.49 17.45
C THR A 158 -7.45 1.41 16.39
N THR A 159 -7.51 1.83 15.14
CA THR A 159 -6.93 1.14 13.99
C THR A 159 -5.83 2.02 13.41
N GLY A 160 -4.89 1.43 12.68
CA GLY A 160 -3.85 2.19 11.99
C GLY A 160 -3.45 1.49 10.70
N PHE A 161 -2.85 2.27 9.81
CA PHE A 161 -2.29 1.75 8.56
C PHE A 161 -1.02 2.51 8.17
N GLU A 162 -0.20 1.88 7.34
CA GLU A 162 0.90 2.53 6.62
C GLU A 162 0.76 2.28 5.11
N ALA A 163 0.69 3.36 4.33
CA ALA A 163 0.44 3.31 2.89
C ALA A 163 1.51 4.09 2.11
N HIS A 164 1.86 3.60 0.93
CA HIS A 164 2.90 4.13 0.07
C HIS A 164 2.30 4.80 -1.16
N HIS A 165 2.86 5.97 -1.49
CA HIS A 165 2.35 6.80 -2.57
C HIS A 165 3.48 7.36 -3.41
N THR A 166 3.21 7.56 -4.69
CA THR A 166 4.05 8.35 -5.58
C THR A 166 3.32 9.66 -5.94
N LEU A 167 3.91 10.80 -5.56
CA LEU A 167 3.44 12.13 -5.90
C LEU A 167 4.22 12.68 -7.08
N THR A 168 3.53 13.33 -8.01
CA THR A 168 4.17 14.02 -9.14
C THR A 168 3.97 15.52 -9.02
N PHE A 169 5.07 16.25 -9.07
CA PHE A 169 5.11 17.71 -9.08
C PHE A 169 5.63 18.20 -10.42
N LYS A 170 5.07 19.33 -10.88
CA LYS A 170 5.53 20.04 -12.07
C LYS A 170 5.75 21.52 -11.73
N ALA A 171 6.93 22.03 -12.04
CA ALA A 171 7.22 23.45 -11.94
C ALA A 171 6.64 24.20 -13.14
N ASP A 172 6.09 25.39 -12.90
CA ASP A 172 5.76 26.34 -13.96
C ASP A 172 6.97 27.19 -14.37
N HIS A 173 6.72 28.21 -15.21
CA HIS A 173 7.77 29.06 -15.77
C HIS A 173 8.47 29.93 -14.73
N ASP A 174 7.81 30.20 -13.60
CA ASP A 174 8.35 31.02 -12.51
C ASP A 174 9.14 30.16 -11.50
N GLY A 175 9.12 28.83 -11.68
CA GLY A 175 9.76 27.86 -10.80
C GLY A 175 8.86 27.38 -9.66
N ASP A 176 7.59 27.79 -9.64
CA ASP A 176 6.61 27.38 -8.64
C ASP A 176 6.12 25.95 -8.94
N TRP A 177 6.19 25.09 -7.92
CA TRP A 177 5.86 23.68 -8.03
C TRP A 177 4.38 23.39 -7.77
N GLN A 178 3.77 22.62 -8.65
CA GLN A 178 2.39 22.19 -8.52
C GLN A 178 2.32 20.67 -8.34
N LEU A 179 1.65 20.20 -7.29
CA LEU A 179 1.25 18.79 -7.19
C LEU A 179 0.20 18.51 -8.27
N THR A 180 0.55 17.64 -9.22
CA THR A 180 -0.28 17.31 -10.38
C THR A 180 -0.89 15.91 -10.31
N SER A 181 -0.35 15.03 -9.47
CA SER A 181 -0.87 13.67 -9.29
C SER A 181 -0.45 13.08 -7.94
N VAL A 182 -1.35 12.32 -7.33
CA VAL A 182 -1.09 11.41 -6.20
C VAL A 182 -1.49 10.01 -6.68
N ARG A 183 -0.56 9.05 -6.63
CA ARG A 183 -0.80 7.66 -7.02
C ARG A 183 -0.53 6.74 -5.83
N ASP A 184 -1.55 6.00 -5.39
CA ASP A 184 -1.39 4.93 -4.40
C ASP A 184 -0.55 3.80 -5.03
N THR A 185 0.34 3.17 -4.26
CA THR A 185 1.28 2.15 -4.77
C THR A 185 1.20 0.78 -4.10
N ASP A 186 0.38 0.64 -3.06
CA ASP A 186 0.10 -0.65 -2.43
C ASP A 186 -1.08 -1.38 -3.11
N ASP A 187 -1.20 -2.69 -2.84
CA ASP A 187 -2.34 -3.49 -3.27
C ASP A 187 -3.54 -3.34 -2.32
N GLY A 188 -4.62 -2.73 -2.79
CA GLY A 188 -5.83 -2.55 -1.99
C GLY A 188 -6.08 -1.08 -1.63
N VAL A 189 -6.79 -0.85 -0.53
CA VAL A 189 -7.34 0.47 -0.15
C VAL A 189 -7.26 0.63 1.35
N ALA A 190 -6.37 1.54 1.78
CA ALA A 190 -6.33 2.06 3.13
C ALA A 190 -7.65 2.78 3.48
N VAL A 191 -7.87 3.01 4.77
CA VAL A 191 -9.14 3.53 5.30
C VAL A 191 -9.55 4.86 4.63
N ASN A 192 -8.58 5.73 4.32
CA ASN A 192 -8.77 7.06 3.70
C ASN A 192 -8.46 7.12 2.19
N GLN A 193 -8.21 5.99 1.53
CA GLN A 193 -8.00 5.91 0.08
C GLN A 193 -9.33 5.63 -0.64
N VAL A 194 -9.53 6.19 -1.84
CA VAL A 194 -10.84 6.16 -2.53
C VAL A 194 -10.91 5.22 -3.72
N GLU A 195 -9.77 4.84 -4.29
CA GLU A 195 -9.68 3.98 -5.45
C GLU A 195 -8.77 2.82 -5.12
N ALA A 196 -9.24 1.62 -5.46
CA ALA A 196 -8.40 0.43 -5.36
C ALA A 196 -7.51 0.39 -6.59
N THR A 197 -6.20 0.34 -6.39
CA THR A 197 -5.33 -0.27 -7.39
C THR A 197 -5.66 -1.76 -7.35
N THR A 198 -6.49 -2.22 -8.28
CA THR A 198 -6.88 -3.63 -8.37
C THR A 198 -5.76 -4.39 -9.05
N PHE A 199 -4.85 -4.96 -8.26
CA PHE A 199 -4.01 -6.04 -8.74
C PHE A 199 -4.82 -7.33 -8.67
N VAL A 200 -4.99 -7.97 -9.82
CA VAL A 200 -5.60 -9.30 -9.91
C VAL A 200 -4.49 -10.31 -9.73
N ALA A 201 -4.50 -11.03 -8.61
CA ALA A 201 -3.55 -12.12 -8.41
C ALA A 201 -3.84 -13.19 -9.46
N THR A 202 -2.91 -13.39 -10.39
CA THR A 202 -3.02 -14.48 -11.36
C THR A 202 -2.61 -15.78 -10.65
N PRO A 203 -3.46 -16.82 -10.65
CA PRO A 203 -3.11 -18.08 -10.01
C PRO A 203 -1.83 -18.65 -10.63
N MET A 204 -0.93 -19.15 -9.80
CA MET A 204 0.27 -19.84 -10.27
C MET A 204 -0.14 -21.23 -10.78
N THR A 205 -0.24 -21.36 -12.10
CA THR A 205 -0.80 -22.56 -12.75
C THR A 205 0.17 -23.74 -12.61
N GLY A 206 -0.22 -24.76 -11.84
CA GLY A 206 0.52 -26.02 -11.72
C GLY A 206 -0.35 -27.27 -11.55
N ASP A 207 -1.51 -27.16 -10.91
CA ASP A 207 -2.28 -28.34 -10.49
C ASP A 207 -3.72 -28.40 -11.02
N SER A 208 -4.18 -29.64 -11.24
CA SER A 208 -5.52 -29.98 -11.71
C SER A 208 -6.57 -29.94 -10.58
N THR A 209 -7.66 -29.18 -10.80
CA THR A 209 -8.88 -29.07 -9.96
C THR A 209 -8.68 -28.72 -8.48
N PRO A 210 -8.29 -27.47 -8.16
CA PRO A 210 -8.22 -27.02 -6.77
C PRO A 210 -9.60 -27.00 -6.09
N PRO A 211 -9.66 -27.12 -4.75
CA PRO A 211 -10.93 -27.03 -4.03
C PRO A 211 -11.54 -25.63 -4.15
N SER A 212 -12.86 -25.58 -4.36
CA SER A 212 -13.60 -24.32 -4.43
C SER A 212 -13.99 -23.83 -3.03
N ALA A 213 -13.68 -22.58 -2.73
CA ALA A 213 -14.11 -21.93 -1.50
C ALA A 213 -15.53 -21.38 -1.65
N THR A 214 -16.37 -21.56 -0.62
CA THR A 214 -17.72 -21.02 -0.59
C THR A 214 -17.68 -19.52 -0.29
N ARG A 215 -18.39 -18.70 -1.07
CA ARG A 215 -18.54 -17.27 -0.78
C ARG A 215 -19.28 -17.08 0.55
N ALA A 216 -18.75 -16.20 1.40
CA ALA A 216 -19.33 -15.83 2.67
C ALA A 216 -20.21 -14.59 2.50
N ALA A 217 -21.40 -14.61 3.08
CA ALA A 217 -22.27 -13.44 3.16
C ALA A 217 -21.65 -12.35 4.05
N ILE A 218 -21.96 -11.09 3.75
CA ILE A 218 -21.55 -9.90 4.52
C ILE A 218 -22.70 -9.30 5.34
N THR A 219 -23.82 -10.02 5.48
CA THR A 219 -25.00 -9.54 6.18
C THR A 219 -24.83 -9.64 7.70
N LYS A 220 -25.41 -8.68 8.43
CA LYS A 220 -25.44 -8.64 9.91
C LYS A 220 -26.90 -8.50 10.37
N PRO A 221 -27.37 -9.23 11.41
CA PRO A 221 -26.62 -10.19 12.20
C PRO A 221 -26.36 -11.51 11.45
N ALA A 222 -25.21 -12.12 11.72
CA ALA A 222 -24.89 -13.44 11.19
C ALA A 222 -25.38 -14.55 12.14
N PRO A 223 -25.75 -15.74 11.63
CA PRO A 223 -26.05 -16.89 12.47
C PRO A 223 -24.86 -17.23 13.38
N ALA A 224 -25.14 -17.54 14.65
CA ALA A 224 -24.10 -17.88 15.61
C ALA A 224 -23.34 -19.14 15.19
N LYS A 225 -22.00 -19.05 15.16
CA LYS A 225 -21.09 -20.18 14.93
C LYS A 225 -19.84 -19.97 15.76
N PRO A 226 -19.90 -20.09 17.10
CA PRO A 226 -18.77 -19.80 17.97
C PRO A 226 -17.55 -20.67 17.63
N LYS A 227 -16.35 -20.14 17.86
CA LYS A 227 -15.10 -20.88 17.68
C LYS A 227 -14.78 -21.70 18.93
N ASN A 228 -14.39 -22.97 18.73
CA ASN A 228 -13.84 -23.78 19.80
C ASN A 228 -12.32 -23.58 19.84
N PHE A 229 -11.86 -22.69 20.72
CA PHE A 229 -10.44 -22.34 20.85
C PHE A 229 -9.53 -23.47 21.37
N SER A 230 -10.09 -24.58 21.89
CA SER A 230 -9.30 -25.72 22.38
C SER A 230 -9.25 -26.91 21.44
N ALA A 231 -10.06 -26.94 20.37
CA ALA A 231 -10.22 -28.12 19.52
C ALA A 231 -8.98 -28.48 18.68
N THR A 232 -8.17 -27.49 18.31
CA THR A 232 -7.10 -27.63 17.31
C THR A 232 -5.69 -27.64 17.92
N GLY A 233 -5.57 -27.26 19.19
CA GLY A 233 -4.27 -27.06 19.84
C GLY A 233 -3.48 -25.85 19.31
N TYR A 234 -4.09 -24.99 18.49
CA TYR A 234 -3.46 -23.76 18.01
C TYR A 234 -3.44 -22.66 19.08
N ASP A 235 -2.37 -21.87 19.07
CA ASP A 235 -2.26 -20.69 19.90
C ASP A 235 -2.75 -19.45 19.11
N TYR A 236 -4.05 -19.22 19.18
CA TYR A 236 -4.69 -18.07 18.52
C TYR A 236 -4.24 -16.72 19.11
N LYS A 237 -3.77 -16.70 20.38
CA LYS A 237 -3.19 -15.48 20.97
C LYS A 237 -1.82 -15.20 20.36
N ALA A 238 -1.01 -16.22 20.11
CA ALA A 238 0.27 -16.07 19.42
C ALA A 238 0.08 -15.59 17.96
N MET A 239 -0.95 -16.04 17.26
CA MET A 239 -1.31 -15.50 15.93
C MET A 239 -1.58 -14.00 15.99
N ALA A 240 -2.48 -13.58 16.90
CA ALA A 240 -2.83 -12.17 17.07
C ALA A 240 -1.63 -11.32 17.54
N ALA A 241 -0.81 -11.84 18.46
CA ALA A 241 0.38 -11.17 18.96
C ALA A 241 1.44 -11.02 17.86
N TYR A 242 1.60 -12.02 17.00
CA TYR A 242 2.46 -11.93 15.82
C TYR A 242 2.01 -10.79 14.90
N ALA A 243 0.74 -10.79 14.55
CA ALA A 243 0.19 -9.75 13.68
C ALA A 243 0.32 -8.35 14.29
N ALA A 244 0.06 -8.21 15.60
CA ALA A 244 0.25 -6.94 16.32
C ALA A 244 1.70 -6.46 16.37
N LYS A 245 2.67 -7.37 16.33
CA LYS A 245 4.09 -7.03 16.32
C LYS A 245 4.58 -6.63 14.93
N TYR A 246 4.13 -7.33 13.89
CA TYR A 246 4.74 -7.24 12.57
C TYR A 246 3.91 -6.50 11.51
N TRP A 247 2.70 -6.01 11.83
CA TRP A 247 1.85 -5.29 10.86
C TRP A 247 2.51 -4.06 10.21
N LYS A 248 3.47 -3.43 10.92
CA LYS A 248 4.21 -2.24 10.46
C LYS A 248 5.68 -2.54 10.22
N THR A 249 6.32 -3.25 11.15
CA THR A 249 7.74 -3.62 11.03
C THR A 249 7.82 -5.05 10.53
N TYR A 250 8.35 -5.27 9.34
CA TYR A 250 8.35 -6.57 8.71
C TYR A 250 9.30 -7.54 9.42
N ASN A 251 8.96 -8.83 9.44
CA ASN A 251 9.81 -9.83 10.07
C ASN A 251 10.99 -10.19 9.15
N PRO A 252 12.25 -9.89 9.51
CA PRO A 252 13.41 -10.17 8.66
C PRO A 252 13.68 -11.67 8.44
N ALA A 253 12.98 -12.56 9.16
CA ALA A 253 13.03 -14.00 8.92
C ALA A 253 12.27 -14.44 7.66
N TYR A 254 11.64 -13.51 6.95
CA TYR A 254 10.84 -13.73 5.74
C TYR A 254 11.13 -12.61 4.73
N PRO A 255 11.02 -12.86 3.42
CA PRO A 255 11.08 -11.80 2.43
C PRO A 255 9.94 -10.81 2.63
N ASP A 256 10.24 -9.56 2.28
CA ASP A 256 9.28 -8.48 2.12
C ASP A 256 8.85 -8.45 0.65
N PHE A 257 7.56 -8.69 0.38
CA PHE A 257 7.00 -8.63 -0.98
C PHE A 257 6.24 -7.32 -1.26
N ASN A 258 6.36 -6.32 -0.40
CA ASN A 258 5.69 -5.04 -0.59
C ASN A 258 6.23 -4.32 -1.84
N GLY A 259 5.33 -3.88 -2.73
CA GLY A 259 5.70 -3.11 -3.93
C GLY A 259 6.36 -3.91 -5.06
N GLU A 260 6.49 -5.23 -4.97
CA GLU A 260 7.12 -6.09 -6.00
C GLU A 260 6.22 -6.35 -7.23
N GLY A 261 5.05 -5.69 -7.33
CA GLY A 261 4.18 -5.68 -8.51
C GLY A 261 3.45 -7.00 -8.84
N ALA A 262 3.85 -8.12 -8.23
CA ALA A 262 3.17 -9.42 -8.31
C ALA A 262 2.26 -9.71 -7.09
N GLY A 263 2.24 -8.81 -6.10
CA GLY A 263 1.57 -9.01 -4.82
C GLY A 263 2.23 -10.10 -3.95
N GLY A 264 1.46 -10.66 -3.02
CA GLY A 264 1.85 -11.84 -2.23
C GLY A 264 2.16 -11.57 -0.76
N ASP A 265 2.43 -10.31 -0.40
CA ASP A 265 2.81 -10.01 0.98
C ASP A 265 1.66 -10.17 2.00
N CYS A 266 0.41 -9.93 1.56
CA CYS A 266 -0.76 -10.15 2.40
C CYS A 266 -0.85 -11.60 2.91
N THR A 267 -0.66 -12.59 2.03
CA THR A 267 -0.67 -14.01 2.41
C THR A 267 0.62 -14.40 3.13
N ASN A 268 1.78 -13.88 2.71
CA ASN A 268 3.05 -14.08 3.41
C ASN A 268 2.91 -13.73 4.90
N PHE A 269 2.42 -12.53 5.20
CA PHE A 269 2.17 -12.06 6.56
C PHE A 269 1.18 -12.95 7.33
N VAL A 270 0.05 -13.30 6.72
CA VAL A 270 -0.96 -14.17 7.34
C VAL A 270 -0.38 -15.56 7.62
N SER A 271 0.38 -16.14 6.68
CA SER A 271 1.05 -17.42 6.85
C SER A 271 2.05 -17.40 8.00
N GLN A 272 2.82 -16.32 8.15
CA GLN A 272 3.73 -16.14 9.29
C GLN A 272 2.98 -16.09 10.62
N SER A 273 1.84 -15.36 10.68
CA SER A 273 0.98 -15.32 11.86
C SER A 273 0.41 -16.70 12.22
N LEU A 274 -0.10 -17.44 11.23
CA LEU A 274 -0.60 -18.81 11.43
C LEU A 274 0.51 -19.75 11.93
N LYS A 275 1.73 -19.62 11.38
CA LYS A 275 2.91 -20.38 11.82
C LYS A 275 3.27 -20.09 13.28
N ALA A 276 3.25 -18.81 13.67
CA ALA A 276 3.48 -18.40 15.06
C ALA A 276 2.44 -18.99 16.02
N GLY A 277 1.21 -19.18 15.55
CA GLY A 277 0.14 -19.89 16.26
C GLY A 277 0.21 -21.42 16.24
N GLY A 278 1.25 -22.01 15.63
CA GLY A 278 1.49 -23.45 15.68
C GLY A 278 1.17 -24.23 14.41
N TRP A 279 0.75 -23.57 13.31
CA TRP A 279 0.66 -24.24 12.02
C TRP A 279 2.01 -24.82 11.62
N LYS A 280 2.06 -26.12 11.34
CA LYS A 280 3.28 -26.82 10.98
C LYS A 280 3.56 -26.69 9.48
N HIS A 281 4.83 -26.51 9.13
CA HIS A 281 5.25 -26.61 7.73
C HIS A 281 4.90 -27.98 7.15
N VAL A 282 4.54 -27.97 5.87
CA VAL A 282 4.39 -29.15 5.02
C VAL A 282 5.38 -28.98 3.87
N PRO A 283 6.63 -29.42 4.01
CA PRO A 283 7.66 -29.21 2.98
C PRO A 283 7.38 -30.02 1.71
N GLY A 284 7.86 -29.52 0.57
CA GLY A 284 7.79 -30.21 -0.72
C GLY A 284 8.14 -29.27 -1.86
N TYR A 285 7.58 -29.49 -3.05
CA TYR A 285 7.74 -28.60 -4.18
C TYR A 285 7.02 -27.27 -3.93
N VAL A 286 7.65 -26.15 -4.34
CA VAL A 286 7.11 -24.81 -4.08
C VAL A 286 5.77 -24.57 -4.79
N TYR A 287 5.57 -25.14 -5.97
CA TYR A 287 4.37 -24.98 -6.80
C TYR A 287 3.25 -25.98 -6.49
N ASP A 288 3.45 -26.93 -5.56
CA ASP A 288 2.42 -27.89 -5.15
C ASP A 288 1.57 -27.27 -4.04
N PHE A 289 0.30 -26.99 -4.33
CA PHE A 289 -0.57 -26.31 -3.36
C PHE A 289 -0.89 -27.17 -2.13
N HIS A 290 -0.56 -28.47 -2.12
CA HIS A 290 -0.69 -29.32 -0.93
C HIS A 290 0.47 -29.13 0.05
N LYS A 291 1.50 -28.38 -0.34
CA LYS A 291 2.63 -27.99 0.51
C LYS A 291 2.36 -26.62 1.08
N TRP A 292 2.97 -26.30 2.22
CA TRP A 292 2.90 -24.98 2.83
C TRP A 292 4.11 -24.78 3.73
N PHE A 293 5.05 -23.94 3.30
CA PHE A 293 6.27 -23.66 4.05
C PHE A 293 6.87 -22.33 3.61
N GLY A 294 7.53 -21.65 4.53
CA GLY A 294 8.22 -20.40 4.25
C GLY A 294 9.28 -20.07 5.28
N ASN A 295 10.42 -19.56 4.83
CA ASN A 295 11.47 -18.94 5.65
C ASN A 295 12.10 -17.77 4.87
N ALA A 296 13.30 -17.32 5.22
CA ALA A 296 13.96 -16.20 4.55
C ALA A 296 14.39 -16.53 3.10
N ASP A 297 14.67 -17.80 2.81
CA ASP A 297 15.30 -18.23 1.55
C ASP A 297 14.31 -18.84 0.55
N ILE A 298 13.24 -19.48 1.04
CA ILE A 298 12.28 -20.21 0.20
C ILE A 298 10.88 -20.18 0.79
N GLN A 299 9.89 -20.02 -0.09
CA GLN A 299 8.47 -20.07 0.23
C GLN A 299 7.73 -20.91 -0.83
N SER A 300 6.74 -21.69 -0.41
CA SER A 300 5.79 -22.31 -1.34
C SER A 300 4.76 -21.28 -1.82
N ASP A 301 4.18 -21.52 -2.99
CA ASP A 301 3.14 -20.65 -3.55
C ASP A 301 1.96 -20.54 -2.58
N SER A 302 1.56 -21.62 -1.91
CA SER A 302 0.51 -21.57 -0.88
C SER A 302 0.84 -20.75 0.37
N PHE A 303 2.12 -20.43 0.59
CA PHE A 303 2.55 -19.62 1.73
C PHE A 303 2.44 -18.12 1.42
N VAL A 304 2.52 -17.72 0.14
CA VAL A 304 2.55 -16.31 -0.30
C VAL A 304 1.43 -15.95 -1.29
N GLY A 305 0.80 -16.92 -1.93
CA GLY A 305 -0.25 -16.79 -2.94
C GLY A 305 -1.65 -16.88 -2.33
N VAL A 306 -2.53 -15.94 -2.71
CA VAL A 306 -3.87 -15.80 -2.13
C VAL A 306 -4.74 -17.03 -2.46
N ASN A 307 -4.78 -17.45 -3.71
CA ASN A 307 -5.59 -18.59 -4.12
C ASN A 307 -5.00 -19.91 -3.61
N GLU A 308 -3.69 -20.05 -3.69
CA GLU A 308 -2.93 -21.24 -3.31
C GLU A 308 -3.03 -21.48 -1.80
N PHE A 309 -3.05 -20.42 -0.98
CA PHE A 309 -3.37 -20.53 0.44
C PHE A 309 -4.76 -21.15 0.66
N SER A 310 -5.79 -20.66 -0.04
CA SER A 310 -7.14 -21.22 0.07
C SER A 310 -7.15 -22.70 -0.31
N TRP A 311 -6.42 -23.08 -1.36
CA TRP A 311 -6.36 -24.46 -1.83
C TRP A 311 -5.67 -25.37 -0.83
N PHE A 312 -4.52 -24.94 -0.29
CA PHE A 312 -3.82 -25.64 0.78
C PHE A 312 -4.69 -25.78 2.03
N ALA A 313 -5.27 -24.68 2.51
CA ALA A 313 -6.01 -24.63 3.76
C ALA A 313 -7.25 -25.53 3.76
N LEU A 314 -7.91 -25.66 2.60
CA LEU A 314 -9.06 -26.54 2.41
C LEU A 314 -8.63 -28.00 2.19
N SER A 315 -7.63 -28.26 1.33
CA SER A 315 -7.17 -29.64 1.04
C SER A 315 -6.53 -30.31 2.25
N SER A 316 -5.77 -29.55 3.05
CA SER A 316 -5.17 -30.02 4.31
C SER A 316 -6.18 -30.19 5.45
N LYS A 317 -7.43 -29.75 5.26
CA LYS A 317 -8.50 -29.73 6.28
C LYS A 317 -8.14 -28.94 7.55
N ARG A 318 -7.14 -28.05 7.46
CA ARG A 318 -6.79 -27.11 8.54
C ARG A 318 -7.82 -26.00 8.70
N THR A 319 -8.69 -25.82 7.69
CA THR A 319 -9.77 -24.84 7.76
C THR A 319 -11.09 -25.40 7.29
N THR A 320 -12.17 -24.74 7.72
CA THR A 320 -13.51 -24.95 7.16
C THR A 320 -14.13 -23.61 6.75
N SER A 321 -14.86 -23.60 5.63
CA SER A 321 -15.53 -22.38 5.16
C SER A 321 -16.59 -21.91 6.15
N LEU A 322 -16.69 -20.59 6.30
CA LEU A 322 -17.74 -19.89 7.04
C LEU A 322 -18.77 -19.34 6.05
N ALA A 323 -20.05 -19.48 6.40
CA ALA A 323 -21.14 -19.00 5.54
C ALA A 323 -21.29 -17.47 5.58
N ASN A 324 -20.72 -16.81 6.59
CA ASN A 324 -20.78 -15.38 6.77
C ASN A 324 -19.50 -14.86 7.44
N VAL A 325 -18.95 -13.74 6.95
CA VAL A 325 -17.70 -13.16 7.46
C VAL A 325 -17.79 -12.72 8.92
N TYR A 326 -18.97 -12.34 9.42
CA TYR A 326 -19.18 -12.01 10.83
C TYR A 326 -19.15 -13.24 11.75
N GLN A 327 -18.95 -14.46 11.24
CA GLN A 327 -18.67 -15.65 12.04
C GLN A 327 -17.18 -15.85 12.32
N ALA A 328 -16.30 -15.08 11.67
CA ALA A 328 -14.85 -15.22 11.81
C ALA A 328 -14.38 -14.75 13.19
N ASP A 329 -13.49 -15.51 13.81
CA ASP A 329 -12.96 -15.24 15.14
C ASP A 329 -11.43 -15.21 15.12
N ILE A 330 -10.79 -14.87 16.24
CA ILE A 330 -9.34 -14.69 16.33
C ILE A 330 -8.58 -15.87 15.69
N GLY A 331 -7.65 -15.55 14.79
CA GLY A 331 -6.85 -16.50 14.01
C GLY A 331 -7.57 -17.10 12.80
N ASP A 332 -8.83 -16.78 12.55
CA ASP A 332 -9.51 -17.09 11.29
C ASP A 332 -9.00 -16.18 10.17
N VAL A 333 -9.06 -16.66 8.94
CA VAL A 333 -8.61 -15.94 7.75
C VAL A 333 -9.81 -15.46 6.95
N VAL A 334 -9.74 -14.23 6.45
CA VAL A 334 -10.72 -13.66 5.51
C VAL A 334 -9.98 -13.28 4.23
N GLN A 335 -10.53 -13.70 3.10
CA GLN A 335 -10.01 -13.34 1.79
C GLN A 335 -11.06 -12.57 0.99
N MET A 336 -10.58 -11.72 0.09
CA MET A 336 -11.42 -10.88 -0.77
C MET A 336 -11.10 -11.14 -2.24
N ASP A 337 -12.14 -11.03 -3.05
CA ASP A 337 -12.10 -10.99 -4.52
C ASP A 337 -12.75 -9.65 -4.89
N PHE A 338 -11.93 -8.67 -5.25
CA PHE A 338 -12.34 -7.27 -5.39
C PHE A 338 -13.28 -7.07 -6.58
N ASN A 339 -13.04 -7.77 -7.69
CA ASN A 339 -13.74 -7.61 -8.96
C ASN A 339 -14.80 -8.70 -9.22
N LYS A 340 -14.91 -9.70 -8.33
CA LYS A 340 -15.80 -10.86 -8.42
C LYS A 340 -15.49 -11.81 -9.59
N ASP A 341 -14.25 -11.86 -10.06
CA ASP A 341 -13.86 -12.73 -11.17
C ASP A 341 -13.63 -14.20 -10.76
N GLY A 342 -13.63 -14.49 -9.47
CA GLY A 342 -13.43 -15.83 -8.91
C GLY A 342 -12.01 -16.09 -8.39
N SER A 343 -11.04 -15.27 -8.79
CA SER A 343 -9.72 -15.19 -8.19
C SER A 343 -9.79 -14.34 -6.92
N LYS A 344 -9.11 -14.76 -5.85
CA LYS A 344 -8.98 -13.94 -4.64
C LYS A 344 -7.75 -13.05 -4.77
N ASP A 345 -7.88 -11.82 -4.32
CA ASP A 345 -6.87 -10.77 -4.45
C ASP A 345 -6.17 -10.44 -3.13
N HIS A 346 -6.80 -10.74 -1.99
CA HIS A 346 -6.29 -10.31 -0.70
C HIS A 346 -6.53 -11.30 0.43
N THR A 347 -5.56 -11.46 1.32
CA THR A 347 -5.62 -12.32 2.52
C THR A 347 -5.41 -11.50 3.79
N MET A 348 -6.32 -11.67 4.75
CA MET A 348 -6.28 -10.99 6.04
C MET A 348 -6.50 -11.98 7.19
N ILE A 349 -5.94 -11.70 8.37
CA ILE A 349 -6.19 -12.50 9.57
C ILE A 349 -6.99 -11.71 10.61
N VAL A 350 -7.96 -12.37 11.24
CA VAL A 350 -8.72 -11.81 12.36
C VAL A 350 -7.82 -11.80 13.60
N THR A 351 -7.56 -10.62 14.13
CA THR A 351 -6.70 -10.41 15.32
C THR A 351 -7.50 -10.10 16.58
N TYR A 352 -8.76 -9.70 16.41
CA TYR A 352 -9.68 -9.45 17.52
C TYR A 352 -11.13 -9.65 17.08
N ARG A 353 -12.02 -9.99 18.03
CA ARG A 353 -13.47 -10.03 17.83
C ARG A 353 -14.15 -9.30 18.98
N SER A 354 -14.94 -8.28 18.68
CA SER A 354 -15.64 -7.51 19.71
C SER A 354 -16.76 -8.33 20.36
N PRO A 355 -17.19 -7.95 21.59
CA PRO A 355 -18.36 -8.54 22.24
C PRO A 355 -19.64 -8.48 21.37
N GLN A 356 -19.76 -7.48 20.50
CA GLN A 356 -20.86 -7.31 19.55
C GLN A 356 -20.70 -8.16 18.28
N GLY A 357 -19.68 -9.03 18.23
CA GLY A 357 -19.43 -9.99 17.16
C GLY A 357 -18.80 -9.41 15.91
N VAL A 358 -18.16 -8.24 15.99
CA VAL A 358 -17.45 -7.63 14.85
C VAL A 358 -15.99 -8.13 14.85
N PRO A 359 -15.53 -8.81 13.78
CA PRO A 359 -14.13 -9.14 13.60
C PRO A 359 -13.29 -7.90 13.25
N TYR A 360 -12.06 -7.87 13.73
CA TYR A 360 -11.04 -6.87 13.40
C TYR A 360 -9.86 -7.61 12.78
N LEU A 361 -9.39 -7.09 11.66
CA LEU A 361 -8.42 -7.73 10.80
C LEU A 361 -7.11 -6.95 10.77
N SER A 362 -6.01 -7.68 10.67
CA SER A 362 -4.69 -7.13 10.40
C SER A 362 -4.10 -7.81 9.17
N TYR A 363 -3.36 -7.06 8.36
CA TYR A 363 -2.88 -7.51 7.05
C TYR A 363 -1.80 -6.56 6.49
N HIS A 364 -1.04 -7.02 5.49
CA HIS A 364 -0.11 -6.20 4.70
C HIS A 364 -0.73 -5.77 3.37
N SER A 365 -0.03 -5.05 2.49
CA SER A 365 -0.61 -4.35 1.30
C SER A 365 -1.43 -3.08 1.60
N THR A 366 -1.32 -2.58 2.82
CA THR A 366 -1.43 -1.17 3.27
C THR A 366 -1.09 -1.19 4.77
N ASN A 367 -0.23 -2.14 5.18
CA ASN A 367 0.23 -2.40 6.55
C ASN A 367 -0.80 -2.00 7.59
N THR A 368 -1.86 -2.79 7.76
CA THR A 368 -3.05 -2.42 8.53
C THR A 368 -3.16 -3.22 9.82
N TYR A 369 -3.50 -2.53 10.91
CA TYR A 369 -3.71 -3.11 12.23
C TYR A 369 -5.14 -2.91 12.73
N ASN A 370 -5.77 -4.01 13.14
CA ASN A 370 -7.09 -4.05 13.78
C ASN A 370 -8.13 -3.17 13.06
N ARG A 371 -8.22 -3.27 11.74
CA ARG A 371 -9.29 -2.64 10.98
C ARG A 371 -10.54 -3.49 11.09
N SER A 372 -11.65 -2.90 11.51
CA SER A 372 -12.91 -3.64 11.61
C SER A 372 -13.37 -4.17 10.24
N LEU A 373 -14.05 -5.31 10.26
CA LEU A 373 -14.70 -5.88 9.09
C LEU A 373 -15.74 -4.91 8.51
N ALA A 374 -16.42 -4.12 9.34
CA ALA A 374 -17.36 -3.10 8.90
C ALA A 374 -16.67 -2.02 8.03
N SER A 375 -15.47 -1.57 8.41
CA SER A 375 -14.67 -0.62 7.63
C SER A 375 -14.21 -1.18 6.29
N ILE A 376 -13.84 -2.46 6.27
CA ILE A 376 -13.48 -3.16 5.04
C ILE A 376 -14.69 -3.26 4.11
N ILE A 377 -15.85 -3.68 4.62
CA ILE A 377 -17.12 -3.74 3.84
C ILE A 377 -17.53 -2.36 3.33
N ALA A 378 -17.40 -1.30 4.14
CA ALA A 378 -17.69 0.07 3.71
C ALA A 378 -16.76 0.52 2.57
N SER A 379 -15.54 -0.01 2.51
CA SER A 379 -14.59 0.31 1.44
C SER A 379 -14.82 -0.52 0.19
N TYR A 380 -15.26 -1.77 0.37
CA TYR A 380 -15.49 -2.75 -0.69
C TYR A 380 -16.88 -3.39 -0.58
N PRO A 381 -17.97 -2.63 -0.76
CA PRO A 381 -19.32 -3.17 -0.61
C PRO A 381 -19.67 -4.19 -1.70
N ASN A 382 -18.97 -4.11 -2.83
CA ASN A 382 -19.22 -4.91 -4.02
C ASN A 382 -18.22 -6.06 -4.21
N ALA A 383 -17.25 -6.26 -3.31
CA ALA A 383 -16.32 -7.39 -3.39
C ALA A 383 -17.02 -8.72 -3.04
N ALA A 384 -16.42 -9.84 -3.43
CA ALA A 384 -16.70 -11.13 -2.81
C ALA A 384 -15.83 -11.33 -1.58
N TYR A 385 -16.37 -12.06 -0.62
CA TYR A 385 -15.66 -12.41 0.60
C TYR A 385 -15.67 -13.92 0.80
N TYR A 386 -14.60 -14.42 1.39
CA TYR A 386 -14.39 -15.80 1.78
C TYR A 386 -13.86 -15.79 3.21
N ALA A 387 -14.36 -16.67 4.06
CA ALA A 387 -13.93 -16.74 5.46
C ALA A 387 -13.65 -18.18 5.86
N TYR A 388 -12.53 -18.40 6.53
CA TYR A 388 -11.95 -19.70 6.84
C TYR A 388 -11.76 -19.82 8.35
N ARG A 389 -12.49 -20.75 8.97
CA ARG A 389 -12.34 -21.13 10.37
C ARG A 389 -11.11 -22.02 10.52
N THR A 390 -10.12 -21.56 11.28
CA THR A 390 -8.88 -22.31 11.58
C THR A 390 -8.96 -23.20 12.80
#